data_AF-A0AAV5VR80-F1
#
_entry.id   AF-A0AAV5VR80-F1
#
_cell.length_a   1.000
_cell.length_b   1.000
_cell.length_c   1.000
_cell.angle_alpha   90.00
_cell.angle_beta   90.00
_cell.angle_gamma   90.00
#
_symmetry.space_group_name_H-M   'P 1'
#
loop_
_entity.id
_entity.type
_entity.pdbx_description
1 polymer ?
#
loop_
_entity_poly.entity_id
_entity_poly.type
_entity_poly.pdbx_seq_one_letter_code
_entity_poly.pdbx_strand_id
1 'polypeptide(L)'
;ITPQIQQFWSCPYQIIFALIYLFFTIGYSASPGVLIMILFVPINIVGSIISKKWQMRQMKLKDERTKMVNEVLNGIKVIKLYAWEVPMEQHIAAIRDRELNLIKKSQIVKNLIDTFNTASPFLVAAASFGTFILSSDQNQLTPQVAFVSLTIFNQLRSPMTMVAMLINMLVQAVVSNRRLKSFFVSEELNDNNVTRNANPDSALHSVEFRHVDAAWDEHDSSKPTLRDI
;
A
#
# COMPACT_ATOMS: atom_id res chain seq x y z
N ILE A 1 -7.29 -8.82 -0.39
CA ILE A 1 -6.55 -9.55 -1.45
C ILE A 1 -7.52 -10.41 -2.25
N THR A 2 -8.27 -11.33 -1.63
CA THR A 2 -9.22 -12.22 -2.32
C THR A 2 -10.19 -11.56 -3.32
N PRO A 3 -10.86 -10.42 -3.02
CA PRO A 3 -11.78 -9.81 -3.99
C PRO A 3 -11.08 -9.11 -5.16
N GLN A 4 -9.82 -8.69 -5.01
CA GLN A 4 -9.09 -7.95 -6.04
C GLN A 4 -8.28 -8.86 -6.99
N ILE A 5 -8.13 -10.15 -6.67
CA ILE A 5 -7.39 -11.12 -7.52
C ILE A 5 -8.00 -11.19 -8.91
N GLN A 6 -9.34 -11.19 -9.01
CA GLN A 6 -10.03 -11.23 -10.30
C GLN A 6 -9.70 -10.02 -11.18
N GLN A 7 -9.36 -8.89 -10.57
CA GLN A 7 -9.01 -7.70 -11.32
C GLN A 7 -7.67 -7.82 -12.06
N PHE A 8 -6.73 -8.65 -11.58
CA PHE A 8 -5.42 -8.77 -12.23
C PHE A 8 -5.50 -9.22 -13.69
N TRP A 9 -6.48 -10.08 -14.03
CA TRP A 9 -6.71 -10.51 -15.41
C TRP A 9 -7.85 -9.75 -16.08
N SER A 10 -8.87 -9.32 -15.32
CA SER A 10 -10.01 -8.55 -15.85
C SER A 10 -9.62 -7.15 -16.33
N CYS A 11 -8.77 -6.41 -15.59
CA CYS A 11 -8.30 -5.07 -16.01
C CYS A 11 -7.61 -5.08 -17.38
N PRO A 12 -6.58 -5.92 -17.62
CA PRO A 12 -5.94 -6.02 -18.94
C PRO A 12 -6.93 -6.36 -20.05
N TYR A 13 -7.84 -7.31 -19.80
CA TYR A 13 -8.86 -7.69 -20.78
C TYR A 13 -9.75 -6.49 -21.12
N GLN A 14 -10.33 -5.82 -20.12
CA GLN A 14 -11.17 -4.64 -20.34
C GLN A 14 -10.46 -3.56 -21.14
N ILE A 15 -9.19 -3.28 -20.83
CA ILE A 15 -8.40 -2.28 -21.57
C ILE A 15 -8.21 -2.69 -23.03
N ILE A 16 -7.83 -3.94 -23.29
CA ILE A 16 -7.58 -4.45 -24.65
C ILE A 16 -8.87 -4.38 -25.49
N PHE A 17 -9.99 -4.91 -24.99
CA PHE A 17 -11.25 -4.91 -25.74
C PHE A 17 -11.78 -3.50 -25.98
N ALA A 18 -11.71 -2.63 -24.97
CA ALA A 18 -12.13 -1.25 -25.12
C ALA A 18 -11.28 -0.49 -26.15
N LEU A 19 -9.95 -0.67 -26.14
CA LEU A 19 -9.08 -0.06 -27.14
C LEU A 19 -9.39 -0.59 -28.56
N ILE A 20 -9.54 -1.90 -28.73
CA ILE A 20 -9.92 -2.50 -30.02
C ILE A 20 -11.23 -1.88 -30.53
N TYR A 21 -12.25 -1.80 -29.70
CA TYR A 21 -13.55 -1.25 -30.07
C TYR A 21 -13.48 0.25 -30.40
N LEU A 22 -12.64 0.99 -29.66
CA LEU A 22 -12.40 2.40 -29.89
C LEU A 22 -11.74 2.64 -31.27
N PHE A 23 -10.72 1.86 -31.61
CA PHE A 23 -10.07 1.92 -32.93
C PHE A 23 -11.02 1.50 -34.07
N PHE A 24 -11.94 0.56 -33.84
CA PHE A 24 -12.98 0.26 -34.83
C PHE A 24 -13.99 1.40 -35.02
N THR A 25 -14.25 2.20 -33.97
CA THR A 25 -15.29 3.24 -34.01
C THR A 25 -14.79 4.56 -34.60
N ILE A 26 -13.58 5.00 -34.20
CA ILE A 26 -13.01 6.30 -34.61
C ILE A 26 -11.64 6.21 -35.29
N GLY A 27 -11.13 5.00 -35.55
CA GLY A 27 -9.88 4.79 -36.27
C GLY A 27 -8.66 5.35 -35.55
N TYR A 28 -7.68 5.81 -36.33
CA TYR A 28 -6.44 6.40 -35.82
C TYR A 28 -6.63 7.69 -35.01
N SER A 29 -7.79 8.35 -35.14
CA SER A 29 -8.17 9.53 -34.37
C SER A 29 -8.35 9.25 -32.87
N ALA A 30 -8.38 7.97 -32.47
CA ALA A 30 -8.35 7.56 -31.07
C ALA A 30 -6.97 7.74 -30.40
N SER A 31 -5.89 7.81 -31.18
CA SER A 31 -4.51 7.80 -30.69
C SER A 31 -4.16 8.93 -29.69
N PRO A 32 -4.62 10.20 -29.86
CA PRO A 32 -4.34 11.25 -28.88
C PRO A 32 -5.04 10.98 -27.55
N GLY A 33 -6.26 10.42 -27.58
CA GLY A 33 -6.98 10.02 -26.38
C GLY A 33 -6.27 8.91 -25.61
N VAL A 34 -5.78 7.89 -26.34
CA VAL A 34 -4.97 6.80 -25.76
C VAL A 34 -3.66 7.34 -25.17
N LEU A 35 -3.02 8.31 -25.82
CA LEU A 35 -1.81 8.95 -25.29
C LEU A 35 -2.09 9.69 -23.98
N ILE A 36 -3.17 10.48 -23.90
CA ILE A 36 -3.59 11.16 -22.67
C ILE A 36 -3.86 10.15 -21.56
N MET A 37 -4.53 9.03 -21.89
CA MET A 37 -4.77 7.93 -20.96
C MET A 37 -3.46 7.32 -20.44
N ILE A 38 -2.50 7.03 -21.30
CA ILE A 38 -1.18 6.52 -20.88
C ILE A 38 -0.48 7.51 -19.96
N LEU A 39 -0.56 8.82 -20.23
CA LEU A 39 0.03 9.87 -19.39
C LEU A 39 -0.65 10.02 -18.01
N PHE A 40 -1.92 9.67 -17.88
CA PHE A 40 -2.58 9.66 -16.57
C PHE A 40 -2.05 8.56 -15.64
N VAL A 41 -1.55 7.45 -16.16
CA VAL A 41 -0.98 6.36 -15.34
C VAL A 41 0.21 6.85 -14.48
N PRO A 42 1.30 7.44 -15.03
CA PRO A 42 2.41 7.94 -14.23
C PRO A 42 1.99 9.09 -13.31
N ILE A 43 1.05 9.96 -13.72
CA ILE A 43 0.52 11.03 -12.84
C ILE A 43 -0.12 10.43 -11.59
N ASN A 44 -0.96 9.40 -11.75
CA ASN A 44 -1.60 8.69 -10.63
C ASN A 44 -0.55 7.97 -9.76
N ILE A 45 0.47 7.34 -10.35
CA ILE A 45 1.54 6.66 -9.61
C ILE A 45 2.35 7.66 -8.78
N VAL A 46 2.88 8.72 -9.39
CA VAL A 46 3.70 9.74 -8.72
C VAL A 46 2.88 10.42 -7.61
N GLY A 47 1.64 10.77 -7.91
CA GLY A 47 0.72 11.32 -6.94
C GLY A 47 0.49 10.42 -5.73
N SER A 48 0.22 9.13 -5.97
CA SER A 48 0.07 8.12 -4.93
C SER A 48 1.33 7.97 -4.06
N ILE A 49 2.52 7.97 -4.67
CA ILE A 49 3.80 7.90 -3.95
C ILE A 49 3.99 9.11 -3.03
N ILE A 50 3.73 10.33 -3.53
CA ILE A 50 3.86 11.57 -2.75
C ILE A 50 2.88 11.56 -1.57
N SER A 51 1.61 11.25 -1.82
CA SER A 51 0.59 11.15 -0.77
C SER A 51 0.96 10.10 0.28
N LYS A 52 1.43 8.92 -0.14
CA LYS A 52 1.86 7.84 0.76
C LYS A 52 3.06 8.26 1.62
N LYS A 53 4.03 8.99 1.05
CA LYS A 53 5.19 9.53 1.79
C LYS A 53 4.75 10.46 2.92
N TRP A 54 3.83 11.39 2.66
CA TRP A 54 3.33 12.29 3.70
C TRP A 54 2.43 11.57 4.70
N GLN A 55 1.62 10.61 4.26
CA GLN A 55 0.81 9.77 5.14
C GLN A 55 1.67 8.98 6.14
N MET A 56 2.79 8.39 5.71
CA MET A 56 3.70 7.70 6.62
C MET A 56 4.33 8.66 7.65
N ARG A 57 4.70 9.88 7.26
CA ARG A 57 5.20 10.89 8.20
C ARG A 57 4.12 11.33 9.19
N GLN A 58 2.89 11.48 8.71
CA GLN A 58 1.75 11.81 9.55
C GLN A 58 1.49 10.71 10.59
N MET A 59 1.58 9.43 10.21
CA MET A 59 1.41 8.31 11.15
C MET A 59 2.39 8.39 12.32
N LYS A 60 3.66 8.76 12.08
CA LYS A 60 4.64 8.95 13.17
C LYS A 60 4.21 10.04 14.16
N LEU A 61 3.74 11.20 13.66
CA LEU A 61 3.25 12.28 14.53
C LEU A 61 1.96 11.88 15.26
N LYS A 62 1.10 11.09 14.63
CA LYS A 62 -0.10 10.55 15.25
C LYS A 62 0.25 9.61 16.41
N ASP A 63 1.27 8.76 16.24
CA ASP A 63 1.77 7.86 17.29
C ASP A 63 2.39 8.66 18.45
N GLU A 64 3.23 9.66 18.14
CA GLU A 64 3.80 10.62 19.11
C GLU A 64 2.69 11.31 19.92
N ARG A 65 1.68 11.88 19.24
CA ARG A 65 0.54 12.53 19.89
C ARG A 65 -0.23 11.57 20.78
N THR A 66 -0.48 10.36 20.30
CA THR A 66 -1.27 9.35 21.05
C THR A 66 -0.51 8.89 22.28
N LYS A 67 0.81 8.71 22.17
CA LYS A 67 1.69 8.39 23.30
C LYS A 67 1.67 9.50 24.34
N MET A 68 1.85 10.76 23.93
CA MET A 68 1.85 11.90 24.86
C MET A 68 0.51 12.04 25.59
N VAL A 69 -0.61 11.88 24.88
CA VAL A 69 -1.95 11.88 25.51
C VAL A 69 -2.05 10.76 26.56
N ASN A 70 -1.54 9.56 26.27
CA ASN A 70 -1.55 8.45 27.22
C ASN A 70 -0.70 8.74 28.46
N GLU A 71 0.48 9.35 28.30
CA GLU A 71 1.35 9.74 29.42
C GLU A 71 0.67 10.79 30.31
N VAL A 72 0.01 11.80 29.71
CA VAL A 72 -0.76 12.82 30.44
C VAL A 72 -1.90 12.18 31.23
N LEU A 73 -2.66 11.26 30.62
CA LEU A 73 -3.80 10.62 31.29
C LEU A 73 -3.36 9.70 32.43
N ASN A 74 -2.29 8.92 32.24
CA ASN A 74 -1.73 8.06 33.28
C ASN A 74 -1.13 8.89 34.44
N GLY A 75 -0.54 10.04 34.14
CA GLY A 75 0.09 10.96 35.11
C GLY A 75 -0.80 12.10 35.62
N ILE A 76 -2.12 12.06 35.38
CA ILE A 76 -2.99 13.24 35.52
C ILE A 76 -2.99 13.89 36.91
N LYS A 77 -2.86 13.08 37.98
CA LYS A 77 -2.81 13.59 39.36
C LYS A 77 -1.61 14.50 39.60
N VAL A 78 -0.44 14.12 39.07
CA VAL A 78 0.80 14.91 39.19
C VAL A 78 0.70 16.19 38.38
N ILE A 79 0.16 16.11 37.15
CA ILE A 79 -0.02 17.28 36.29
C ILE A 79 -0.93 18.32 36.96
N LYS A 80 -2.04 17.89 37.57
CA LYS A 80 -2.93 18.79 38.31
C LYS A 80 -2.28 19.39 39.56
N LEU A 81 -1.48 18.62 40.29
CA LEU A 81 -0.77 19.10 41.47
C LEU A 81 0.20 20.25 41.14
N TYR A 82 0.81 20.20 39.95
CA TYR A 82 1.76 21.22 39.48
C TYR A 82 1.12 22.29 38.56
N ALA A 83 -0.19 22.25 38.31
CA ALA A 83 -0.90 23.13 37.38
C ALA A 83 -0.27 23.15 35.96
N TRP A 84 0.17 21.99 35.47
CA TRP A 84 0.83 21.83 34.16
C TRP A 84 -0.13 21.48 33.02
N GLU A 85 -1.44 21.65 33.19
CA GLU A 85 -2.43 21.29 32.15
C GLU A 85 -2.24 22.12 30.89
N VAL A 86 -2.18 23.45 31.03
CA VAL A 86 -2.01 24.39 29.91
C VAL A 86 -0.74 24.13 29.09
N PRO A 87 0.48 24.00 29.69
CA PRO A 87 1.68 23.72 28.91
C PRO A 87 1.64 22.34 28.23
N MET A 88 1.04 21.32 28.86
CA MET A 88 0.90 19.99 28.24
C MET A 88 -0.08 20.01 27.07
N GLU A 89 -1.19 20.75 27.19
CA GLU A 89 -2.14 20.97 26.09
C GLU A 89 -1.46 21.67 24.91
N GLN A 90 -0.71 22.75 25.17
CA GLN A 90 0.03 23.47 24.13
C GLN A 90 1.05 22.56 23.43
N HIS A 91 1.73 21.69 24.18
CA HIS A 91 2.67 20.73 23.62
C HIS A 91 1.97 19.73 22.67
N ILE A 92 0.83 19.18 23.09
CA ILE A 92 0.01 18.27 22.25
C ILE A 92 -0.54 18.99 21.02
N ALA A 93 -0.97 20.25 21.17
CA ALA A 93 -1.46 21.09 20.07
C ALA A 93 -0.35 21.34 19.03
N ALA A 94 0.89 21.61 19.45
CA ALA A 94 2.01 21.77 18.54
C ALA A 94 2.33 20.49 17.73
N ILE A 95 2.17 19.30 18.32
CA ILE A 95 2.24 18.03 17.58
C ILE A 95 1.09 17.94 16.58
N ARG A 96 -0.13 18.31 17.00
CA ARG A 96 -1.33 18.29 16.16
C ARG A 96 -1.21 19.21 14.94
N ASP A 97 -0.65 20.41 15.09
CA ASP A 97 -0.46 21.34 13.96
C ASP A 97 0.50 20.77 12.91
N ARG A 98 1.59 20.12 13.36
CA ARG A 98 2.51 19.39 12.47
C ARG A 98 1.80 18.24 11.74
N GLU A 99 0.95 17.49 12.46
CA GLU A 99 0.13 16.42 11.88
C GLU A 99 -0.84 16.96 10.81
N LEU A 100 -1.58 18.03 11.13
CA LEU A 100 -2.55 18.68 10.26
C LEU A 100 -1.91 19.25 8.99
N ASN A 101 -0.70 19.80 9.08
CA ASN A 101 0.03 20.29 7.91
C ASN A 101 0.35 19.15 6.93
N LEU A 102 0.76 17.97 7.42
CA LEU A 102 0.99 16.79 6.58
C LEU A 102 -0.31 16.25 5.98
N ILE A 103 -1.40 16.23 6.76
CA ILE A 103 -2.74 15.86 6.26
C ILE A 103 -3.12 16.80 5.11
N LYS A 104 -3.02 18.12 5.32
CA LYS A 104 -3.37 19.13 4.31
C LYS A 104 -2.58 18.94 3.03
N LYS A 105 -1.26 18.76 3.11
CA LYS A 105 -0.40 18.48 1.95
C LYS A 105 -0.87 17.22 1.21
N SER A 106 -1.08 16.12 1.92
CA SER A 106 -1.55 14.86 1.31
C SER A 106 -2.93 15.00 0.66
N GLN A 107 -3.85 15.73 1.26
CA GLN A 107 -5.19 15.89 0.72
C GLN A 107 -5.22 16.84 -0.48
N ILE A 108 -4.40 17.90 -0.51
CA ILE A 108 -4.28 18.77 -1.67
C ILE A 108 -3.84 17.97 -2.90
N VAL A 109 -2.79 17.14 -2.77
CA VAL A 109 -2.32 16.31 -3.89
C VAL A 109 -3.37 15.30 -4.33
N LYS A 110 -4.04 14.62 -3.38
CA LYS A 110 -5.14 13.69 -3.72
C LYS A 110 -6.26 14.38 -4.47
N ASN A 111 -6.77 15.50 -3.95
CA ASN A 111 -7.85 16.25 -4.56
C ASN A 111 -7.50 16.75 -5.97
N LEU A 112 -6.26 17.18 -6.20
CA LEU A 112 -5.80 17.56 -7.54
C LEU A 112 -5.86 16.36 -8.50
N ILE A 113 -5.34 15.21 -8.09
CA ILE A 113 -5.36 13.98 -8.90
C ILE A 113 -6.79 13.53 -9.16
N ASP A 114 -7.67 13.56 -8.15
CA ASP A 114 -9.07 13.16 -8.28
C ASP A 114 -9.84 14.11 -9.23
N THR A 115 -9.50 15.40 -9.20
CA THR A 115 -10.04 16.40 -10.14
C THR A 115 -9.62 16.09 -11.57
N PHE A 116 -8.33 15.80 -11.80
CA PHE A 116 -7.83 15.38 -13.12
C PHE A 116 -8.47 14.08 -13.60
N ASN A 117 -8.61 13.08 -12.73
CA ASN A 117 -9.31 11.84 -13.06
C ASN A 117 -10.78 12.10 -13.41
N THR A 118 -11.42 13.06 -12.76
CA THR A 118 -12.81 13.43 -13.03
C THR A 118 -12.97 14.17 -14.36
N ALA A 119 -12.02 15.02 -14.72
CA ALA A 119 -11.97 15.69 -16.01
C ALA A 119 -11.46 14.78 -17.16
N SER A 120 -10.85 13.64 -16.85
CA SER A 120 -10.20 12.75 -17.83
C SER A 120 -11.10 12.38 -19.02
N PRO A 121 -12.36 11.93 -18.86
CA PRO A 121 -13.17 11.52 -20.00
C PRO A 121 -13.46 12.68 -20.96
N PHE A 122 -13.65 13.89 -20.42
CA PHE A 122 -13.83 15.08 -21.20
C PHE A 122 -12.56 15.43 -22.00
N LEU A 123 -11.39 15.42 -21.36
CA LEU A 123 -10.11 15.71 -22.03
C LEU A 123 -9.79 14.70 -23.13
N VAL A 124 -10.02 13.41 -22.86
CA VAL A 124 -9.80 12.31 -23.81
C VAL A 124 -10.77 12.42 -25.00
N ALA A 125 -12.05 12.66 -24.74
CA ALA A 125 -13.06 12.83 -25.78
C ALA A 125 -12.79 14.08 -26.62
N ALA A 126 -12.46 15.22 -26.01
CA ALA A 126 -12.15 16.45 -26.71
C ALA A 126 -10.94 16.29 -27.65
N ALA A 127 -9.86 15.65 -27.18
CA ALA A 127 -8.69 15.38 -28.02
C ALA A 127 -9.01 14.40 -29.17
N SER A 128 -9.73 13.31 -28.88
CA SER A 128 -10.03 12.28 -29.89
C SER A 128 -11.01 12.80 -30.94
N PHE A 129 -12.12 13.43 -30.53
CA PHE A 129 -13.09 14.01 -31.45
C PHE A 129 -12.54 15.21 -32.21
N GLY A 130 -11.70 16.03 -31.56
CA GLY A 130 -10.99 17.12 -32.23
C GLY A 130 -10.13 16.60 -33.38
N THR A 131 -9.32 15.57 -33.14
CA THR A 131 -8.52 14.96 -34.22
C THR A 131 -9.35 14.19 -35.25
N PHE A 132 -10.48 13.61 -34.84
CA PHE A 132 -11.40 12.93 -35.75
C PHE A 132 -11.98 13.88 -36.79
N ILE A 133 -12.45 15.06 -36.35
CA ILE A 133 -12.99 16.10 -37.23
C ILE A 133 -11.88 16.73 -38.08
N LEU A 134 -10.70 16.98 -37.51
CA LEU A 134 -9.60 17.66 -38.21
C LEU A 134 -8.84 16.75 -39.21
N SER A 135 -8.90 15.43 -39.07
CA SER A 135 -8.13 14.51 -39.94
C SER A 135 -8.68 14.38 -41.36
N SER A 136 -9.99 14.53 -41.57
CA SER A 136 -10.60 14.41 -42.89
C SER A 136 -11.99 15.04 -42.91
N ASP A 137 -12.30 15.79 -43.96
CA ASP A 137 -13.62 16.41 -44.17
C ASP A 137 -14.75 15.37 -44.36
N GLN A 138 -14.40 14.10 -44.62
CA GLN A 138 -15.35 12.98 -44.71
C GLN A 138 -15.73 12.39 -43.35
N ASN A 139 -14.99 12.71 -42.29
CA ASN A 139 -15.25 12.19 -40.95
C ASN A 139 -16.40 12.95 -40.28
N GLN A 140 -17.62 12.46 -40.47
CA GLN A 140 -18.78 13.01 -39.80
C GLN A 140 -18.91 12.43 -38.39
N LEU A 141 -18.77 13.29 -37.38
CA LEU A 141 -19.01 12.91 -35.99
C LEU A 141 -20.52 12.74 -35.76
N THR A 142 -21.05 11.56 -36.10
CA THR A 142 -22.45 11.25 -35.86
C THR A 142 -22.71 11.05 -34.36
N PRO A 143 -23.94 11.30 -33.88
CA PRO A 143 -24.29 11.05 -32.47
C PRO A 143 -23.96 9.62 -32.03
N GLN A 144 -24.18 8.63 -32.91
CA GLN A 144 -23.85 7.23 -32.63
C GLN A 144 -22.36 7.04 -32.33
N VAL A 145 -21.47 7.57 -33.18
CA VAL A 145 -20.02 7.48 -33.00
C VAL A 145 -19.58 8.21 -31.73
N ALA A 146 -20.13 9.41 -31.48
CA ALA A 146 -19.79 10.22 -30.31
C ALA A 146 -20.21 9.54 -28.99
N PHE A 147 -21.46 9.11 -28.86
CA PHE A 147 -21.97 8.50 -27.63
C PHE A 147 -21.34 7.13 -27.34
N VAL A 148 -21.11 6.30 -28.37
CA VAL A 148 -20.42 5.01 -28.21
C VAL A 148 -18.99 5.23 -27.73
N SER A 149 -18.23 6.12 -28.39
CA SER A 149 -16.84 6.41 -28.01
C SER A 149 -16.74 7.00 -26.59
N LEU A 150 -17.63 7.93 -26.24
CA LEU A 150 -17.68 8.52 -24.90
C LEU A 150 -17.96 7.46 -23.83
N THR A 151 -18.83 6.51 -24.11
CA THR A 151 -19.14 5.39 -23.21
C THR A 151 -17.90 4.51 -22.99
N ILE A 152 -17.17 4.20 -24.06
CA ILE A 152 -15.93 3.40 -23.99
C ILE A 152 -14.85 4.15 -23.18
N PHE A 153 -14.67 5.45 -23.41
CA PHE A 153 -13.74 6.27 -22.63
C PHE A 153 -14.09 6.30 -21.15
N ASN A 154 -15.37 6.41 -20.80
CA ASN A 154 -15.83 6.35 -19.41
C ASN A 154 -15.56 4.98 -18.76
N GLN A 155 -15.76 3.88 -19.51
CA GLN A 155 -15.49 2.53 -19.02
C GLN A 155 -13.99 2.29 -18.80
N LEU A 156 -13.12 2.82 -19.66
CA LEU A 156 -11.66 2.69 -19.55
C LEU A 156 -11.05 3.37 -18.32
N ARG A 157 -11.75 4.33 -17.72
CA ARG A 157 -11.28 5.05 -16.53
C ARG A 157 -11.05 4.13 -15.34
N SER A 158 -12.03 3.28 -15.04
CA SER A 158 -11.99 2.38 -13.87
C SER A 158 -10.80 1.40 -13.91
N PRO A 159 -10.57 0.62 -14.99
CA PRO A 159 -9.45 -0.30 -15.03
C PRO A 159 -8.11 0.43 -15.01
N MET A 160 -7.99 1.62 -15.60
CA MET A 160 -6.74 2.42 -15.57
C MET A 160 -6.33 2.86 -14.17
N THR A 161 -7.28 3.39 -13.37
CA THR A 161 -6.96 3.79 -11.98
C THR A 161 -6.64 2.57 -11.13
N MET A 162 -7.29 1.44 -11.40
CA MET A 162 -7.10 0.21 -10.67
C MET A 162 -5.73 -0.43 -10.93
N VAL A 163 -5.11 -0.25 -12.09
CA VAL A 163 -3.74 -0.75 -12.38
C VAL A 163 -2.73 -0.26 -11.35
N ALA A 164 -2.72 1.03 -11.02
CA ALA A 164 -1.80 1.58 -10.02
C ALA A 164 -2.01 0.97 -8.62
N MET A 165 -3.26 0.70 -8.27
CA MET A 165 -3.62 0.03 -7.02
C MET A 165 -3.15 -1.44 -7.02
N LEU A 166 -3.37 -2.17 -8.11
CA LEU A 166 -2.95 -3.57 -8.26
C LEU A 166 -1.42 -3.72 -8.17
N ILE A 167 -0.65 -2.80 -8.78
CA ILE A 167 0.81 -2.78 -8.65
C ILE A 167 1.22 -2.62 -7.18
N ASN A 168 0.62 -1.65 -6.47
CA ASN A 168 0.92 -1.43 -5.04
C ASN A 168 0.59 -2.66 -4.19
N MET A 169 -0.56 -3.30 -4.45
CA MET A 169 -0.97 -4.52 -3.77
C MET A 169 -0.03 -5.69 -4.04
N LEU A 170 0.42 -5.86 -5.29
CA LEU A 170 1.37 -6.90 -5.67
C LEU A 170 2.69 -6.71 -4.90
N VAL A 171 3.24 -5.49 -4.87
CA VAL A 171 4.46 -5.18 -4.12
C VAL A 171 4.29 -5.51 -2.63
N GLN A 172 3.17 -5.12 -2.03
CA GLN A 172 2.88 -5.44 -0.63
C GLN A 172 2.77 -6.95 -0.38
N ALA A 173 2.12 -7.69 -1.27
CA ALA A 173 2.00 -9.13 -1.20
C ALA A 173 3.36 -9.82 -1.30
N VAL A 174 4.21 -9.39 -2.25
CA VAL A 174 5.57 -9.95 -2.44
C VAL A 174 6.44 -9.72 -1.20
N VAL A 175 6.46 -8.51 -0.65
CA VAL A 175 7.26 -8.20 0.56
C VAL A 175 6.74 -8.98 1.77
N SER A 176 5.41 -9.13 1.90
CA SER A 176 4.82 -9.88 3.01
C SER A 176 5.10 -11.39 2.88
N ASN A 177 4.98 -11.94 1.66
CA ASN A 177 5.32 -13.32 1.37
C ASN A 177 6.80 -13.62 1.65
N ARG A 178 7.71 -12.67 1.33
CA ARG A 178 9.13 -12.82 1.66
C ARG A 178 9.38 -12.95 3.17
N ARG A 179 8.66 -12.17 3.99
CA ARG A 179 8.76 -12.26 5.46
C ARG A 179 8.20 -13.57 5.98
N LEU A 180 7.04 -14.00 5.49
CA LEU A 180 6.44 -15.29 5.85
C LEU A 180 7.36 -16.46 5.48
N LYS A 181 7.91 -16.44 4.27
CA LYS A 181 8.90 -17.45 3.84
C LYS A 181 10.12 -17.46 4.76
N SER A 182 10.65 -16.30 5.13
CA SER A 182 11.79 -16.22 6.05
C SER A 182 11.49 -16.84 7.40
N PHE A 183 10.26 -16.67 7.91
CA PHE A 183 9.82 -17.23 9.17
C PHE A 183 9.57 -18.74 9.09
N PHE A 184 8.89 -19.21 8.04
CA PHE A 184 8.61 -20.64 7.86
C PHE A 184 9.84 -21.50 7.54
N VAL A 185 10.93 -20.88 7.12
CA VAL A 185 12.22 -21.56 6.87
C VAL A 185 13.22 -21.23 7.97
N SER A 186 12.81 -20.55 9.05
CA SER A 186 13.64 -20.41 10.23
C SER A 186 13.90 -21.77 10.86
N GLU A 187 15.08 -21.94 11.45
CA GLU A 187 15.43 -23.16 12.15
C GLU A 187 14.49 -23.39 13.33
N GLU A 188 14.04 -24.63 13.47
CA GLU A 188 13.26 -25.08 14.61
C GLU A 188 14.18 -25.80 15.60
N LEU A 189 13.84 -25.72 16.89
CA LEU A 189 14.57 -26.43 17.92
C LEU A 189 14.48 -27.94 17.67
N ASN A 190 15.61 -28.63 17.74
CA ASN A 190 15.64 -30.07 17.62
C ASN A 190 15.11 -30.71 18.91
N ASP A 191 13.90 -31.27 18.86
CA ASP A 191 13.27 -31.95 20.00
C ASP A 191 14.07 -33.15 20.52
N ASN A 192 15.00 -33.68 19.72
CA ASN A 192 15.87 -34.78 20.12
C ASN A 192 17.02 -34.35 21.05
N ASN A 193 17.23 -33.04 21.27
CA ASN A 193 18.24 -32.54 22.20
C ASN A 193 17.95 -32.93 23.66
N VAL A 194 16.70 -33.26 24.00
CA VAL A 194 16.31 -33.74 25.33
C VAL A 194 15.59 -35.07 25.18
N THR A 195 16.20 -36.16 25.64
CA THR A 195 15.54 -37.46 25.68
C THR A 195 14.51 -37.47 26.80
N ARG A 196 13.21 -37.49 26.45
CA ARG A 196 12.11 -37.62 27.41
C ARG A 196 11.65 -39.07 27.43
N ASN A 197 12.00 -39.81 28.48
CA ASN A 197 11.49 -41.16 28.65
C ASN A 197 10.02 -41.11 29.12
N ALA A 198 9.11 -41.76 28.39
CA ALA A 198 7.69 -41.74 28.68
C ALA A 198 7.29 -42.69 29.82
N ASN A 199 8.19 -43.58 30.27
CA ASN A 199 7.90 -44.57 31.30
C ASN A 199 8.64 -44.24 32.63
N PRO A 200 7.95 -43.60 33.61
CA PRO A 200 8.58 -43.11 34.83
C PRO A 200 9.15 -44.22 35.74
N ASP A 201 8.64 -45.44 35.65
CA ASP A 201 9.05 -46.55 36.52
C ASP A 201 10.33 -47.26 36.06
N SER A 202 10.86 -46.89 34.90
CA SER A 202 12.03 -47.53 34.27
C SER A 202 13.33 -46.73 34.38
N ALA A 203 13.28 -45.49 34.87
CA ALA A 203 14.41 -44.59 34.93
C ALA A 203 15.00 -44.53 36.36
N LEU A 204 16.33 -44.68 36.47
CA LEU A 204 17.05 -44.59 37.76
C LEU A 204 17.09 -43.16 38.33
N HIS A 205 16.94 -42.15 37.47
CA HIS A 205 17.05 -40.74 37.79
C HIS A 205 15.91 -39.95 37.14
N SER A 206 15.35 -38.96 37.86
CA SER A 206 14.23 -38.13 37.35
C SER A 206 14.67 -37.15 36.25
N VAL A 207 15.88 -36.59 36.37
CA VAL A 207 16.55 -35.74 35.38
C VAL A 207 18.04 -35.98 35.50
N GLU A 208 18.74 -36.10 34.36
CA GLU A 208 20.18 -36.31 34.31
C GLU A 208 20.80 -35.41 33.24
N PHE A 209 21.88 -34.71 33.59
CA PHE A 209 22.72 -33.94 32.69
C PHE A 209 24.11 -34.59 32.68
N ARG A 210 24.73 -34.71 31.51
CA ARG A 210 26.09 -35.24 31.36
C ARG A 210 26.81 -34.49 30.25
N HIS A 211 27.88 -33.78 30.60
CA HIS A 211 28.76 -33.07 29.66
C HIS A 211 27.97 -32.18 28.68
N VAL A 212 27.04 -31.40 29.22
CA VAL A 212 26.16 -30.52 28.43
C VAL A 212 26.80 -29.16 28.25
N ASP A 213 27.00 -28.80 26.99
CA ASP A 213 27.35 -27.43 26.57
C ASP A 213 26.12 -26.75 25.96
N ALA A 214 25.79 -25.54 26.41
CA ALA A 214 24.65 -24.78 25.89
C ALA A 214 24.98 -23.31 25.65
N ALA A 215 24.50 -22.77 24.53
CA ALA A 215 24.65 -21.37 24.12
C ALA A 215 23.31 -20.81 23.64
N TRP A 216 23.13 -19.49 23.78
CA TRP A 216 21.92 -18.80 23.31
C TRP A 216 21.97 -18.44 21.82
N ASP A 217 23.17 -18.23 21.28
CA ASP A 217 23.40 -17.87 19.89
C ASP A 217 24.27 -18.93 19.24
N GLU A 218 23.87 -19.38 18.05
CA GLU A 218 24.56 -20.44 17.30
C GLU A 218 25.98 -20.01 16.91
N HIS A 219 26.17 -18.71 16.64
CA HIS A 219 27.47 -18.13 16.33
C HIS A 219 28.39 -17.96 17.54
N ASP A 220 27.85 -18.06 18.76
CA ASP A 220 28.60 -17.98 20.01
C ASP A 220 28.92 -19.39 20.57
N SER A 221 28.83 -20.42 19.73
CA SER A 221 29.27 -21.80 20.01
C SER A 221 30.76 -21.89 20.42
N SER A 222 31.57 -20.88 20.10
CA SER A 222 32.95 -20.75 20.61
C SER A 222 33.02 -20.39 22.10
N LYS A 223 31.92 -19.87 22.68
CA LYS A 223 31.77 -19.56 24.10
C LYS A 223 30.41 -19.97 24.64
N PRO A 224 30.19 -21.28 24.88
CA PRO A 224 28.96 -21.73 25.52
C PRO A 224 28.79 -21.06 26.90
N THR A 225 27.55 -20.68 27.21
CA THR A 225 27.17 -20.06 28.49
C THR A 225 27.20 -21.10 29.61
N LEU A 226 26.73 -22.31 29.32
CA LEU A 226 26.86 -23.47 30.18
C LEU A 226 27.90 -24.39 29.56
N ARG A 227 28.89 -24.82 30.34
CA ARG A 227 29.97 -25.70 29.88
C ARG A 227 30.14 -26.87 30.81
N ASP A 228 30.18 -28.06 30.23
CA ASP A 228 30.47 -29.31 30.92
C ASP A 228 29.64 -29.52 32.20
N ILE A 229 28.32 -29.32 32.08
CA ILE A 229 27.35 -29.57 33.16
C ILE A 229 26.80 -30.99 33.07
#